data_AF-A0A7S0V9X9-F1
#
_entry.id   AF-A0A7S0V9X9-F1
#
_cell.length_a   1.000
_cell.length_b   1.000
_cell.length_c   1.000
_cell.angle_alpha   90.00
_cell.angle_beta   90.00
_cell.angle_gamma   90.00
#
_symmetry.space_group_name_H-M   'P 1'
#
loop_
_entity.id
_entity.type
_entity.pdbx_description
1 polymer ?
#
loop_
_entity_poly.entity_id
_entity_poly.type
_entity_poly.pdbx_seq_one_letter_code
_entity_poly.pdbx_strand_id
1 'polypeptide(L)'
;VGTSTYTSVVKTLAMCCRGSTPLSVGLLEEGIVSTVRSIIKKEEDEGLDSNSLMAALAVMRPLDQLYHTLMLANELLPPLPPDDTLGPLITATARGTDAHHDLFGSGPSPGCLESHVAQHPETLVDYAELLFPILVDVSVTIVSEGIRIRCLSAMAKLFACMPSEQLLRTVRGSPIVGYIAGFLASGNSPVMGLALVITDMLMGRLSGELSERFAREGIVHEVASLCRRESAEPSPAMDALVKQARMIAEGRFGPGSEAARCAEEDEVMRNAEEAARLLDGGGSE
;
A
#
# COMPACT_ATOMS: atom_id res chain seq x y z
N VAL A 1 1.38 23.81 -28.39
CA VAL A 1 1.90 22.55 -27.81
C VAL A 1 0.70 21.81 -27.24
N GLY A 2 0.47 20.53 -27.59
CA GLY A 2 -0.74 19.80 -27.20
C GLY A 2 -0.65 19.19 -25.80
N THR A 3 -1.79 18.89 -25.19
CA THR A 3 -1.90 18.26 -23.85
C THR A 3 -1.11 16.95 -23.76
N SER A 4 -1.04 16.19 -24.85
CA SER A 4 -0.25 14.94 -24.92
C SER A 4 1.26 15.17 -24.79
N THR A 5 1.79 16.23 -25.41
CA THR A 5 3.21 16.59 -25.30
C THR A 5 3.55 16.97 -23.87
N TYR A 6 2.68 17.75 -23.23
CA TYR A 6 2.85 18.15 -21.85
C TYR A 6 2.91 16.94 -20.90
N THR A 7 1.93 16.03 -21.00
CA THR A 7 1.90 14.81 -20.18
C THR A 7 3.13 13.94 -20.41
N SER A 8 3.63 13.87 -21.64
CA SER A 8 4.85 13.10 -21.98
C SER A 8 6.10 13.68 -21.32
N VAL A 9 6.20 15.02 -21.26
CA VAL A 9 7.32 15.72 -20.60
C VAL A 9 7.27 15.47 -19.09
N VAL A 10 6.12 15.67 -18.44
CA VAL A 10 5.99 15.43 -16.99
C VAL A 10 6.26 13.97 -16.65
N LYS A 11 5.74 13.03 -17.43
CA LYS A 11 6.02 11.60 -17.28
C LYS A 11 7.51 11.29 -17.38
N THR A 12 8.18 11.82 -18.39
CA THR A 12 9.62 11.59 -18.59
C THR A 12 10.42 12.18 -17.43
N LEU A 13 10.08 13.39 -16.99
CA LEU A 13 10.72 14.03 -15.84
C LEU A 13 10.54 13.21 -14.55
N ALA A 14 9.32 12.75 -14.27
CA ALA A 14 9.03 11.89 -13.12
C ALA A 14 9.85 10.60 -13.15
N MET A 15 9.92 9.93 -14.30
CA MET A 15 10.71 8.71 -14.48
C MET A 15 12.22 8.96 -14.32
N CYS A 16 12.72 10.12 -14.77
CA CYS A 16 14.12 10.50 -14.57
C CYS A 16 14.44 10.75 -13.10
N CYS A 17 13.55 11.43 -12.35
CA CYS A 17 13.71 11.66 -10.92
C CYS A 17 13.70 10.34 -10.14
N ARG A 18 12.78 9.43 -10.50
CA ARG A 18 12.68 8.07 -9.94
C ARG A 18 13.98 7.27 -10.06
N GLY A 19 14.74 7.49 -11.14
CA GLY A 19 16.02 6.81 -11.39
C GLY A 19 17.26 7.58 -10.93
N SER A 20 17.14 8.85 -10.55
CA SER A 20 18.28 9.74 -10.29
C SER A 20 17.97 10.75 -9.17
N THR A 21 18.39 10.42 -7.95
CA THR A 21 18.24 11.31 -6.80
C THR A 21 18.96 12.66 -6.94
N PRO A 22 20.14 12.78 -7.60
CA PRO A 22 20.75 14.09 -7.85
C PRO A 22 19.91 14.99 -8.76
N LEU A 23 19.14 14.40 -9.68
CA LEU A 23 18.22 15.18 -10.51
C LEU A 23 17.07 15.74 -9.67
N SER A 24 16.48 14.94 -8.77
CA SER A 24 15.47 15.44 -7.84
C SER A 24 15.99 16.59 -6.99
N VAL A 25 17.24 16.51 -6.51
CA VAL A 25 17.90 17.60 -5.77
C VAL A 25 18.04 18.86 -6.62
N GLY A 26 18.58 18.75 -7.84
CA GLY A 26 18.70 19.90 -8.74
C GLY A 26 17.35 20.55 -9.07
N LEU A 27 16.27 19.77 -9.18
CA LEU A 27 14.93 20.32 -9.38
C LEU A 27 14.39 21.02 -8.13
N LEU A 28 14.66 20.49 -6.93
CA LEU A 28 14.28 21.14 -5.67
C LEU A 28 14.96 22.50 -5.53
N GLU A 29 16.25 22.58 -5.86
CA GLU A 29 17.03 23.83 -5.85
C GLU A 29 16.47 24.88 -6.83
N GLU A 30 15.92 24.44 -7.97
CA GLU A 30 15.25 25.30 -8.96
C GLU A 30 13.77 25.61 -8.61
N GLY A 31 13.29 25.22 -7.43
CA GLY A 31 11.94 25.57 -6.96
C GLY A 31 10.81 24.79 -7.65
N ILE A 32 11.07 23.56 -8.11
CA ILE A 32 10.10 22.71 -8.83
C ILE A 32 8.77 22.50 -8.08
N VAL A 33 8.77 22.57 -6.74
CA VAL A 33 7.58 22.39 -5.89
C VAL A 33 6.48 23.39 -6.25
N SER A 34 6.85 24.65 -6.45
CA SER A 34 5.93 25.72 -6.88
C SER A 34 5.36 25.44 -8.27
N THR A 35 6.20 24.92 -9.17
CA THR A 35 5.80 24.55 -10.52
C THR A 35 4.82 23.38 -10.47
N VAL A 36 5.10 22.31 -9.71
CA VAL A 36 4.19 21.18 -9.49
C VAL A 36 2.84 21.65 -8.96
N ARG A 37 2.84 22.58 -7.98
CA ARG A 37 1.61 23.20 -7.48
C ARG A 37 0.83 23.88 -8.59
N SER A 38 1.47 24.78 -9.36
CA SER A 38 0.84 25.52 -10.45
C SER A 38 0.35 24.61 -11.58
N ILE A 39 1.03 23.47 -11.78
CA ILE A 39 0.57 22.45 -12.71
C ILE A 39 -0.72 21.84 -12.19
N ILE A 40 -0.80 21.45 -10.91
CA ILE A 40 -2.00 20.81 -10.35
C ILE A 40 -3.15 21.81 -10.20
N LYS A 41 -2.91 22.94 -9.54
CA LYS A 41 -3.88 24.00 -9.28
C LYS A 41 -3.43 25.25 -10.03
N LYS A 42 -4.19 25.70 -11.03
CA LYS A 42 -3.84 26.92 -11.75
C LYS A 42 -4.08 28.14 -10.86
N GLU A 43 -3.43 29.26 -11.16
CA GLU A 43 -3.68 30.54 -10.48
C GLU A 43 -5.16 30.99 -10.60
N GLU A 44 -5.84 30.62 -11.69
CA GLU A 44 -7.28 30.85 -11.90
C GLU A 44 -8.17 30.03 -10.94
N ASP A 45 -7.62 28.97 -10.35
CA ASP A 45 -8.30 28.09 -9.39
C ASP A 45 -8.09 28.57 -7.93
N GLU A 46 -7.38 29.69 -7.71
CA GLU A 46 -7.17 30.27 -6.39
C GLU A 46 -8.49 30.83 -5.83
N GLY A 47 -9.04 30.14 -4.83
CA GLY A 47 -10.32 30.46 -4.22
C GLY A 47 -11.44 29.47 -4.55
N LEU A 48 -11.21 28.52 -5.46
CA LEU A 48 -12.10 27.38 -5.60
C LEU A 48 -12.05 26.53 -4.33
N ASP A 49 -13.22 26.10 -3.85
CA ASP A 49 -13.28 25.06 -2.84
C ASP A 49 -12.76 23.74 -3.43
N SER A 50 -12.32 22.83 -2.54
CA SER A 50 -11.73 21.55 -2.94
C SER A 50 -12.65 20.80 -3.91
N ASN A 51 -13.97 20.84 -3.71
CA ASN A 51 -14.91 20.19 -4.60
C ASN A 51 -14.94 20.80 -6.02
N SER A 52 -14.87 22.12 -6.17
CA SER A 52 -14.87 22.79 -7.48
C SER A 52 -13.54 22.64 -8.22
N LEU A 53 -12.41 22.70 -7.52
CA LEU A 53 -11.09 22.39 -8.11
C LEU A 53 -11.08 20.95 -8.65
N MET A 54 -11.67 20.03 -7.91
CA MET A 54 -11.70 18.62 -8.32
C MET A 54 -12.67 18.37 -9.47
N ALA A 55 -13.82 19.08 -9.52
CA ALA A 55 -14.68 19.09 -10.69
C ALA A 55 -13.93 19.63 -11.93
N ALA A 56 -13.14 20.70 -11.78
CA ALA A 56 -12.30 21.22 -12.85
C ALA A 56 -11.22 20.20 -13.28
N LEU A 57 -10.55 19.54 -12.34
CA LEU A 57 -9.57 18.49 -12.64
C LEU A 57 -10.19 17.28 -13.33
N ALA A 58 -11.42 16.90 -12.98
CA ALA A 58 -12.13 15.79 -13.59
C ALA A 58 -12.65 16.12 -15.01
N VAL A 59 -13.04 17.36 -15.26
CA VAL A 59 -13.68 17.79 -16.52
C VAL A 59 -12.68 18.36 -17.53
N MET A 60 -11.68 19.10 -17.07
CA MET A 60 -10.82 19.93 -17.92
C MET A 60 -9.39 19.37 -18.07
N ARG A 61 -8.96 18.44 -17.22
CA ARG A 61 -7.59 17.91 -17.20
C ARG A 61 -7.57 16.39 -17.35
N PRO A 62 -6.64 15.81 -18.13
CA PRO A 62 -6.49 14.36 -18.16
C PRO A 62 -6.00 13.86 -16.81
N LEU A 63 -6.69 12.86 -16.23
CA LEU A 63 -6.23 12.17 -15.02
C LEU A 63 -4.81 11.61 -15.16
N ASP A 64 -4.39 11.30 -16.39
CA ASP A 64 -3.03 10.86 -16.72
C ASP A 64 -1.96 11.92 -16.41
N GLN A 65 -2.26 13.20 -16.67
CA GLN A 65 -1.37 14.30 -16.33
C GLN A 65 -1.26 14.47 -14.82
N LEU A 66 -2.38 14.38 -14.10
CA LEU A 66 -2.40 14.45 -12.63
C LEU A 66 -1.59 13.29 -12.03
N TYR A 67 -1.79 12.07 -12.53
CA TYR A 67 -1.04 10.89 -12.11
C TYR A 67 0.48 11.09 -12.23
N HIS A 68 0.96 11.57 -13.38
CA HIS A 68 2.38 11.79 -13.60
C HIS A 68 2.93 12.99 -12.81
N THR A 69 2.12 14.01 -12.55
CA THR A 69 2.51 15.15 -11.72
C THR A 69 2.66 14.75 -10.25
N LEU A 70 1.75 13.91 -9.74
CA LEU A 70 1.84 13.36 -8.39
C LEU A 70 2.98 12.33 -8.25
N MET A 71 3.28 11.58 -9.32
CA MET A 71 4.47 10.75 -9.38
C MET A 71 5.72 11.63 -9.20
N LEU A 72 5.85 12.71 -9.97
CA LEU A 72 6.96 13.65 -9.80
C LEU A 72 7.01 14.18 -8.37
N ALA A 73 5.88 14.62 -7.80
CA ALA A 73 5.81 15.10 -6.42
C ALA A 73 6.30 14.06 -5.39
N ASN A 74 6.03 12.77 -5.60
CA ASN A 74 6.48 11.67 -4.74
C ASN A 74 7.99 11.41 -4.86
N GLU A 75 8.59 11.62 -6.04
CA GLU A 75 10.03 11.40 -6.29
C GLU A 75 10.92 12.57 -5.83
N LEU A 76 10.31 13.69 -5.43
CA LEU A 76 10.99 14.82 -4.80
C LEU A 76 11.24 14.59 -3.30
N LEU A 77 10.69 13.52 -2.72
CA LEU A 77 10.87 13.17 -1.32
C LEU A 77 11.70 11.88 -1.19
N PRO A 78 12.59 11.79 -0.19
CA PRO A 78 13.35 10.58 0.09
C PRO A 78 12.42 9.37 0.30
N PRO A 79 12.77 8.18 -0.23
CA PRO A 79 12.05 6.97 0.10
C PRO A 79 12.20 6.63 1.58
N LEU A 80 11.19 5.97 2.15
CA LEU A 80 11.30 5.48 3.53
C LEU A 80 12.32 4.33 3.58
N PRO A 81 13.06 4.19 4.70
CA PRO A 81 13.82 2.98 4.94
C PRO A 81 12.87 1.78 4.93
N PRO A 82 13.30 0.61 4.44
CA PRO A 82 12.50 -0.60 4.51
C PRO A 82 12.20 -0.89 5.99
N ASP A 83 10.92 -0.98 6.31
CA ASP A 83 10.42 -1.30 7.63
C ASP A 83 10.06 -2.78 7.68
N ASP A 84 10.66 -3.53 8.60
CA ASP A 84 10.40 -4.96 8.77
C ASP A 84 8.98 -5.24 9.28
N THR A 85 8.31 -4.24 9.88
CA THR A 85 6.97 -4.42 10.46
C THR A 85 5.85 -4.23 9.44
N LEU A 86 5.76 -3.06 8.80
CA LEU A 86 4.70 -2.78 7.81
C LEU A 86 5.13 -3.04 6.36
N GLY A 87 6.43 -3.16 6.08
CA GLY A 87 6.95 -3.46 4.74
C GLY A 87 6.38 -4.74 4.11
N PRO A 88 6.28 -5.87 4.83
CA PRO A 88 5.64 -7.08 4.32
C PRO A 88 4.16 -6.87 3.97
N LEU A 89 3.43 -6.10 4.78
CA LEU A 89 2.02 -5.78 4.54
C LEU A 89 1.86 -4.93 3.28
N ILE A 90 2.70 -3.90 3.11
CA ILE A 90 2.73 -3.09 1.88
C ILE A 90 3.07 -3.99 0.70
N THR A 91 4.05 -4.87 0.80
CA THR A 91 4.42 -5.80 -0.27
C THR A 91 3.26 -6.71 -0.67
N ALA A 92 2.52 -7.24 0.30
CA ALA A 92 1.38 -8.12 0.08
C ALA A 92 0.21 -7.38 -0.58
N THR A 93 -0.09 -6.17 -0.11
CA THR A 93 -1.20 -5.33 -0.60
C THR A 93 -0.87 -4.65 -1.94
N ALA A 94 0.39 -4.34 -2.21
CA ALA A 94 0.86 -3.61 -3.39
C ALA A 94 0.96 -4.44 -4.68
N ARG A 95 0.62 -5.74 -4.68
CA ARG A 95 0.76 -6.62 -5.85
C ARG A 95 0.05 -6.01 -7.07
N GLY A 96 0.80 -5.78 -8.15
CA GLY A 96 0.28 -5.19 -9.39
C GLY A 96 0.18 -3.66 -9.37
N THR A 97 0.73 -3.00 -8.35
CA THR A 97 0.77 -1.53 -8.22
C THR A 97 2.19 -1.04 -7.97
N ASP A 98 2.41 0.26 -8.13
CA ASP A 98 3.69 0.90 -7.81
C ASP A 98 3.88 1.17 -6.30
N ALA A 99 2.89 0.91 -5.41
CA ALA A 99 2.90 1.43 -4.04
C ALA A 99 4.15 1.11 -3.22
N HIS A 100 4.65 -0.13 -3.31
CA HIS A 100 5.88 -0.52 -2.63
C HIS A 100 7.08 0.29 -3.13
N HIS A 101 7.21 0.43 -4.45
CA HIS A 101 8.28 1.22 -5.03
C HIS A 101 8.11 2.70 -4.69
N ASP A 102 6.91 3.24 -4.84
CA ASP A 102 6.63 4.65 -4.58
C ASP A 102 7.02 5.00 -3.14
N LEU A 103 6.81 4.10 -2.16
CA LEU A 103 7.16 4.33 -0.75
C LEU A 103 8.63 4.06 -0.41
N PHE A 104 9.17 2.89 -0.79
CA PHE A 104 10.50 2.42 -0.37
C PHE A 104 11.61 2.59 -1.43
N GLY A 105 11.26 3.04 -2.63
CA GLY A 105 12.19 3.22 -3.75
C GLY A 105 12.67 1.91 -4.40
N SER A 106 13.70 2.02 -5.23
CA SER A 106 14.41 0.89 -5.85
C SER A 106 15.85 0.79 -5.37
N GLY A 107 16.06 0.08 -4.27
CA GLY A 107 17.38 -0.29 -3.77
C GLY A 107 18.09 0.79 -2.95
N PRO A 108 19.31 0.49 -2.46
CA PRO A 108 19.95 1.18 -1.34
C PRO A 108 20.59 2.55 -1.67
N SER A 109 20.05 3.34 -2.60
CA SER A 109 20.62 4.65 -2.97
C SER A 109 19.71 5.87 -2.74
N PRO A 110 19.29 6.18 -1.49
CA PRO A 110 18.63 7.44 -1.14
C PRO A 110 19.58 8.57 -0.70
N GLY A 111 20.89 8.32 -0.58
CA GLY A 111 21.79 9.18 0.17
C GLY A 111 21.85 10.65 -0.24
N CYS A 112 21.77 10.98 -1.54
CA CYS A 112 21.87 12.37 -2.00
C CYS A 112 20.62 13.19 -1.64
N LEU A 113 19.43 12.67 -1.94
CA LEU A 113 18.16 13.36 -1.66
C LEU A 113 17.89 13.43 -0.16
N GLU A 114 18.17 12.35 0.57
CA GLU A 114 18.07 12.32 2.03
C GLU A 114 19.01 13.34 2.69
N SER A 115 20.28 13.39 2.25
CA SER A 115 21.25 14.36 2.76
C SER A 115 20.86 15.80 2.45
N HIS A 116 20.32 16.06 1.25
CA HIS A 116 19.87 17.40 0.87
C HIS A 116 18.70 17.86 1.73
N VAL A 117 17.66 17.03 1.88
CA VAL A 117 16.49 17.33 2.73
C VAL A 117 16.89 17.54 4.19
N ALA A 118 17.87 16.79 4.70
CA ALA A 118 18.40 16.99 6.06
C ALA A 118 19.17 18.31 6.23
N GLN A 119 19.81 18.81 5.16
CA GLN A 119 20.55 20.08 5.16
C GLN A 119 19.66 21.30 4.88
N HIS A 120 18.54 21.09 4.19
CA HIS A 120 17.61 22.12 3.71
C HIS A 120 16.16 21.87 4.19
N PRO A 121 15.88 22.00 5.51
CA PRO A 121 14.54 21.76 6.05
C PRO A 121 13.47 22.74 5.50
N GLU A 122 13.88 23.90 5.00
CA GLU A 122 13.01 24.87 4.32
C GLU A 122 12.29 24.25 3.11
N THR A 123 12.95 23.35 2.40
CA THR A 123 12.35 22.66 1.24
C THR A 123 11.13 21.82 1.66
N LEU A 124 11.17 21.23 2.86
CA LEU A 124 10.03 20.49 3.40
C LEU A 124 8.89 21.41 3.85
N VAL A 125 9.22 22.61 4.34
CA VAL A 125 8.22 23.64 4.67
C VAL A 125 7.48 24.04 3.40
N ASP A 126 8.19 24.40 2.34
CA ASP A 126 7.60 24.79 1.06
C ASP A 126 6.75 23.66 0.48
N TYR A 127 7.25 22.42 0.52
CA TYR A 127 6.48 21.25 0.09
C TYR A 127 5.18 21.10 0.90
N ALA A 128 5.25 21.26 2.23
CA ALA A 128 4.09 21.14 3.10
C ALA A 128 3.07 22.25 2.88
N GLU A 129 3.51 23.47 2.64
CA GLU A 129 2.58 24.60 2.42
C GLU A 129 1.93 24.53 1.04
N LEU A 130 2.70 24.13 0.02
CA LEU A 130 2.28 24.18 -1.38
C LEU A 130 1.57 22.92 -1.86
N LEU A 131 2.06 21.73 -1.48
CA LEU A 131 1.59 20.46 -2.04
C LEU A 131 0.75 19.64 -1.08
N PHE A 132 1.06 19.62 0.23
CA PHE A 132 0.31 18.76 1.16
C PHE A 132 -1.22 18.98 1.15
N PRO A 133 -1.76 20.22 1.12
CA PRO A 133 -3.22 20.42 1.00
C PRO A 133 -3.80 19.77 -0.26
N ILE A 134 -3.08 19.87 -1.38
CA ILE A 134 -3.46 19.26 -2.66
C ILE A 134 -3.42 17.72 -2.55
N LEU A 135 -2.40 17.16 -1.90
CA LEU A 135 -2.31 15.72 -1.69
C LEU A 135 -3.48 15.19 -0.86
N VAL A 136 -3.87 15.91 0.21
CA VAL A 136 -5.02 15.56 1.05
C VAL A 136 -6.30 15.60 0.23
N ASP A 137 -6.58 16.73 -0.43
CA ASP A 137 -7.80 16.91 -1.22
C ASP A 137 -7.93 15.89 -2.34
N VAL A 138 -6.87 15.67 -3.12
CA VAL A 138 -6.87 14.71 -4.22
C VAL A 138 -7.03 13.28 -3.71
N SER A 139 -6.42 12.93 -2.57
CA SER A 139 -6.50 11.57 -2.02
C SER A 139 -7.92 11.13 -1.63
N VAL A 140 -8.78 12.07 -1.22
CA VAL A 140 -10.16 11.77 -0.81
C VAL A 140 -11.18 11.97 -1.92
N THR A 141 -10.91 12.87 -2.87
CA THR A 141 -11.87 13.22 -3.93
C THR A 141 -11.71 12.36 -5.19
N ILE A 142 -10.50 11.90 -5.50
CA ILE A 142 -10.26 11.04 -6.67
C ILE A 142 -10.38 9.57 -6.31
N VAL A 143 -11.21 8.86 -7.06
CA VAL A 143 -11.45 7.42 -6.89
C VAL A 143 -10.36 6.53 -7.51
N SER A 144 -9.45 7.10 -8.31
CA SER A 144 -8.34 6.36 -8.91
C SER A 144 -7.34 5.90 -7.85
N GLU A 145 -7.20 4.58 -7.69
CA GLU A 145 -6.29 3.98 -6.72
C GLU A 145 -4.83 4.39 -6.95
N GLY A 146 -4.36 4.40 -8.19
CA GLY A 146 -2.97 4.80 -8.51
C GLY A 146 -2.65 6.25 -8.15
N ILE A 147 -3.65 7.14 -8.18
CA ILE A 147 -3.52 8.53 -7.72
C ILE A 147 -3.49 8.58 -6.18
N ARG A 148 -4.42 7.88 -5.51
CA ARG A 148 -4.46 7.81 -4.04
C ARG A 148 -3.18 7.23 -3.43
N ILE A 149 -2.63 6.18 -4.06
CA ILE A 149 -1.34 5.58 -3.69
C ILE A 149 -0.24 6.64 -3.67
N ARG A 150 -0.12 7.45 -4.74
CA ARG A 150 0.92 8.48 -4.83
C ARG A 150 0.72 9.61 -3.83
N CYS A 151 -0.52 10.03 -3.61
CA CYS A 151 -0.82 11.03 -2.58
C CYS A 151 -0.43 10.54 -1.18
N LEU A 152 -0.84 9.33 -0.80
CA LEU A 152 -0.54 8.75 0.51
C LEU A 152 0.94 8.42 0.68
N SER A 153 1.61 7.92 -0.37
CA SER A 153 3.05 7.70 -0.37
C SER A 153 3.82 9.02 -0.16
N ALA A 154 3.48 10.07 -0.91
CA ALA A 154 4.10 11.38 -0.75
C ALA A 154 3.85 11.97 0.65
N MET A 155 2.62 11.83 1.19
CA MET A 155 2.31 12.24 2.56
C MET A 155 3.15 11.47 3.60
N ALA A 156 3.29 10.15 3.45
CA ALA A 156 4.10 9.32 4.35
C ALA A 156 5.57 9.73 4.33
N LYS A 157 6.16 9.94 3.14
CA LYS A 157 7.53 10.44 2.99
C LYS A 157 7.71 11.82 3.61
N LEU A 158 6.78 12.73 3.35
CA LEU A 158 6.82 14.08 3.91
C LEU A 158 6.83 14.05 5.44
N PHE A 159 5.96 13.23 6.04
CA PHE A 159 5.87 13.10 7.49
C PHE A 159 7.12 12.45 8.09
N ALA A 160 7.75 11.50 7.39
CA ALA A 160 8.99 10.86 7.82
C ALA A 160 10.14 11.87 7.93
N CYS A 161 10.23 12.81 6.98
CA CYS A 161 11.31 13.79 6.92
C CYS A 161 11.12 14.99 7.87
N MET A 162 9.91 15.24 8.38
CA MET A 162 9.63 16.40 9.23
C MET A 162 9.98 16.20 10.72
N PRO A 163 10.43 17.24 11.43
CA PRO A 163 10.46 17.27 12.89
C PRO A 163 9.05 17.21 13.51
N SER A 164 8.93 16.71 14.74
CA SER A 164 7.62 16.44 15.37
C SER A 164 6.78 17.72 15.57
N GLU A 165 7.41 18.86 15.87
CA GLU A 165 6.71 20.14 16.01
C GLU A 165 6.08 20.59 14.68
N GLN A 166 6.82 20.49 13.58
CA GLN A 166 6.34 20.85 12.25
C GLN A 166 5.26 19.87 11.78
N LEU A 167 5.48 18.56 11.97
CA LEU A 167 4.50 17.53 11.67
C LEU A 167 3.16 17.79 12.38
N LEU A 168 3.21 18.15 13.67
CA LEU A 168 2.02 18.48 14.44
C LEU A 168 1.29 19.70 13.86
N ARG A 169 2.01 20.75 13.48
CA ARG A 169 1.43 21.95 12.84
C ARG A 169 0.73 21.60 11.54
N THR A 170 1.41 20.85 10.66
CA THR A 170 0.88 20.43 9.37
C THR A 170 -0.37 19.56 9.53
N VAL A 171 -0.37 18.58 10.43
CA VAL A 171 -1.50 17.67 10.66
C VAL A 171 -2.66 18.35 11.41
N ARG A 172 -2.39 19.29 12.33
CA ARG A 172 -3.44 20.06 13.01
C ARG A 172 -4.18 21.00 12.07
N GLY A 173 -3.46 21.63 11.14
CA GLY A 173 -4.05 22.51 10.13
C GLY A 173 -4.84 21.77 9.04
N SER A 174 -4.87 20.44 9.07
CA SER A 174 -5.40 19.61 7.98
C SER A 174 -6.53 18.67 8.42
N PRO A 175 -7.48 18.38 7.51
CA PRO A 175 -8.52 17.37 7.74
C PRO A 175 -8.02 15.93 7.63
N ILE A 176 -6.74 15.69 7.30
CA ILE A 176 -6.19 14.34 7.03
C ILE A 176 -6.59 13.28 8.07
N VAL A 177 -6.54 13.60 9.36
CA VAL A 177 -6.88 12.65 10.44
C VAL A 177 -8.33 12.16 10.32
N GLY A 178 -9.26 13.01 9.90
CA GLY A 178 -10.66 12.62 9.68
C GLY A 178 -10.85 11.68 8.48
N TYR A 179 -9.86 11.58 7.60
CA TYR A 179 -9.92 10.73 6.40
C TYR A 179 -9.20 9.39 6.56
N ILE A 180 -8.28 9.28 7.52
CA ILE A 180 -7.49 8.06 7.75
C ILE A 180 -8.40 6.84 7.96
N ALA A 181 -9.45 6.96 8.78
CA ALA A 181 -10.38 5.84 9.01
C ALA A 181 -11.03 5.35 7.71
N GLY A 182 -11.41 6.26 6.81
CA GLY A 182 -11.93 5.91 5.49
C GLY A 182 -10.91 5.18 4.60
N PHE A 183 -9.64 5.58 4.66
CA PHE A 183 -8.58 4.86 3.95
C PHE A 183 -8.30 3.48 4.55
N LEU A 184 -8.31 3.33 5.87
CA LEU A 184 -8.18 2.03 6.55
C LEU A 184 -9.33 1.08 6.22
N ALA A 185 -10.54 1.61 6.08
CA ALA A 185 -11.73 0.85 5.71
C ALA A 185 -11.71 0.36 4.23
N SER A 186 -10.72 0.73 3.42
CA SER A 186 -10.65 0.39 1.99
C SER A 186 -10.33 -1.08 1.67
N GLY A 187 -10.30 -1.97 2.67
CA GLY A 187 -10.06 -3.40 2.48
C GLY A 187 -8.57 -3.72 2.27
N ASN A 188 -8.27 -4.91 1.75
CA ASN A 188 -6.89 -5.37 1.51
C ASN A 188 -6.32 -4.68 0.25
N SER A 189 -6.05 -3.37 0.36
CA SER A 189 -5.57 -2.51 -0.72
C SER A 189 -4.27 -1.81 -0.33
N PRO A 190 -3.47 -1.35 -1.31
CA PRO A 190 -2.27 -0.54 -1.02
C PRO A 190 -2.63 0.78 -0.32
N VAL A 191 -3.83 1.32 -0.55
CA VAL A 191 -4.34 2.54 0.12
C VAL A 191 -4.49 2.32 1.62
N MET A 192 -5.06 1.18 2.04
CA MET A 192 -5.13 0.79 3.45
C MET A 192 -3.73 0.67 4.04
N GLY A 193 -2.82 -0.02 3.34
CA GLY A 193 -1.45 -0.21 3.80
C GLY A 193 -0.73 1.12 4.05
N LEU A 194 -0.80 2.05 3.10
CA LEU A 194 -0.18 3.38 3.24
C LEU A 194 -0.84 4.19 4.35
N ALA A 195 -2.16 4.08 4.54
CA ALA A 195 -2.85 4.72 5.65
C ALA A 195 -2.42 4.16 7.01
N LEU A 196 -2.10 2.86 7.10
CA LEU A 196 -1.51 2.27 8.31
C LEU A 196 -0.10 2.82 8.58
N VAL A 197 0.73 2.98 7.55
CA VAL A 197 2.07 3.61 7.70
C VAL A 197 1.94 5.03 8.25
N ILE A 198 1.01 5.82 7.71
CA ILE A 198 0.74 7.17 8.22
C ILE A 198 0.22 7.12 9.67
N THR A 199 -0.70 6.19 9.96
CA THR A 199 -1.29 6.00 11.30
C THR A 199 -0.22 5.66 12.34
N ASP A 200 0.63 4.69 12.04
CA ASP A 200 1.72 4.25 12.90
C ASP A 200 2.70 5.39 13.19
N MET A 201 3.12 6.12 12.15
CA MET A 201 4.03 7.25 12.29
C MET A 201 3.46 8.39 13.14
N LEU A 202 2.18 8.72 12.94
CA LEU A 202 1.51 9.76 13.73
C LEU A 202 1.30 9.32 15.19
N MET A 203 1.00 8.04 15.44
CA MET A 203 0.86 7.53 16.80
C MET A 203 2.20 7.41 17.52
N GLY A 204 3.24 6.92 16.86
CA GLY A 204 4.58 6.82 17.42
C GLY A 204 5.18 8.17 17.81
N ARG A 205 4.84 9.24 17.06
CA ARG A 205 5.46 10.56 17.24
C ARG A 205 4.58 11.60 17.91
N LEU A 206 3.26 11.50 17.80
CA LEU A 206 2.28 12.51 18.24
C LEU A 206 1.12 11.93 19.08
N SER A 207 1.29 10.74 19.67
CA SER A 207 0.25 10.09 20.50
C SER A 207 -0.33 10.99 21.60
N GLY A 208 0.51 11.80 22.27
CA GLY A 208 0.06 12.73 23.32
C GLY A 208 -0.95 13.77 22.83
N GLU A 209 -0.87 14.18 21.56
CA GLU A 209 -1.69 15.26 21.00
C GLU A 209 -2.83 14.76 20.11
N LEU A 210 -2.72 13.54 19.56
CA LEU A 210 -3.64 13.00 18.56
C LEU A 210 -4.47 11.81 19.03
N SER A 211 -4.15 11.17 20.16
CA SER A 211 -4.84 9.96 20.64
C SER A 211 -6.37 10.12 20.76
N GLU A 212 -6.84 11.19 21.41
CA GLU A 212 -8.28 11.47 21.54
C GLU A 212 -8.94 11.73 20.18
N ARG A 213 -8.25 12.45 19.29
CA ARG A 213 -8.75 12.71 17.93
C ARG A 213 -8.83 11.40 17.15
N PHE A 214 -7.82 10.53 17.24
CA PHE A 214 -7.82 9.23 16.57
C PHE A 214 -8.96 8.33 17.04
N ALA A 215 -9.27 8.34 18.34
CA ALA A 215 -10.43 7.63 18.87
C ALA A 215 -11.74 8.22 18.32
N ARG A 216 -11.88 9.54 18.32
CA ARG A 216 -13.09 10.24 17.85
C ARG A 216 -13.35 10.06 16.36
N GLU A 217 -12.31 10.11 15.53
CA GLU A 217 -12.41 9.90 14.07
C GLU A 217 -12.53 8.41 13.69
N GLY A 218 -12.56 7.48 14.67
CA GLY A 218 -12.76 6.06 14.42
C GLY A 218 -11.52 5.30 13.93
N ILE A 219 -10.34 5.92 13.90
CA ILE A 219 -9.09 5.27 13.45
C ILE A 219 -8.77 4.06 14.34
N VAL A 220 -8.88 4.22 15.66
CA VAL A 220 -8.62 3.14 16.62
C VAL A 220 -9.57 1.96 16.39
N HIS A 221 -10.82 2.24 16.01
CA HIS A 221 -11.81 1.20 15.69
C HIS A 221 -11.41 0.43 14.44
N GLU A 222 -11.03 1.15 13.37
CA GLU A 222 -10.62 0.53 12.11
C GLU A 222 -9.35 -0.31 12.27
N VAL A 223 -8.33 0.18 12.96
CA VAL A 223 -7.12 -0.62 13.26
C VAL A 223 -7.50 -1.90 14.03
N ALA A 224 -8.33 -1.79 15.08
CA ALA A 224 -8.79 -2.95 15.82
C ALA A 224 -9.62 -3.93 14.96
N SER A 225 -10.37 -3.41 13.99
CA SER A 225 -11.11 -4.21 13.01
C SER A 225 -10.16 -4.98 12.09
N LEU A 226 -9.09 -4.35 11.61
CA LEU A 226 -8.07 -4.98 10.78
C LEU A 226 -7.34 -6.10 11.53
N CYS A 227 -6.93 -5.87 12.78
CA CYS A 227 -6.29 -6.92 13.61
C CYS A 227 -7.21 -8.12 13.83
N ARG A 228 -8.51 -7.89 14.07
CA ARG A 228 -9.50 -8.97 14.20
C ARG A 228 -9.65 -9.76 12.91
N ARG A 229 -9.65 -9.10 11.75
CA ARG A 229 -9.77 -9.75 10.44
C ARG A 229 -8.56 -10.63 10.14
N GLU A 230 -7.35 -10.13 10.39
CA GLU A 230 -6.11 -10.90 10.24
C GLU A 230 -6.10 -12.13 11.15
N SER A 231 -6.53 -11.97 12.41
CA SER A 231 -6.64 -13.09 13.36
C SER A 231 -7.77 -14.08 13.01
N ALA A 232 -8.76 -13.64 12.22
CA ALA A 232 -9.92 -14.42 11.82
C ALA A 232 -9.76 -15.10 10.45
N GLU A 233 -8.56 -15.16 9.88
CA GLU A 233 -8.25 -16.05 8.75
C GLU A 233 -7.71 -17.42 9.22
N PRO A 234 -8.55 -18.39 9.64
CA PRO A 234 -8.36 -19.76 9.21
C PRO A 234 -8.88 -19.84 7.77
N SER A 235 -8.00 -20.11 6.81
CA SER A 235 -8.45 -20.37 5.44
C SER A 235 -9.56 -21.45 5.48
N PRO A 236 -10.75 -21.24 4.88
CA PRO A 236 -11.78 -22.28 4.83
C PRO A 236 -11.27 -23.54 4.13
N ALA A 237 -10.23 -23.42 3.30
CA ALA A 237 -9.50 -24.55 2.74
C ALA A 237 -8.64 -25.26 3.80
N MET A 238 -8.01 -24.53 4.73
CA MET A 238 -7.33 -25.15 5.88
C MET A 238 -8.31 -25.76 6.88
N ASP A 239 -9.44 -25.13 7.18
CA ASP A 239 -10.46 -25.75 8.03
C ASP A 239 -11.09 -26.98 7.37
N ALA A 240 -11.26 -26.97 6.04
CA ALA A 240 -11.65 -28.15 5.28
C ALA A 240 -10.58 -29.24 5.30
N LEU A 241 -9.29 -28.89 5.13
CA LEU A 241 -8.17 -29.82 5.21
C LEU A 241 -7.97 -30.38 6.62
N VAL A 242 -8.13 -29.58 7.67
CA VAL A 242 -8.06 -30.01 9.08
C VAL A 242 -9.26 -30.88 9.43
N LYS A 243 -10.46 -30.55 8.93
CA LYS A 243 -11.63 -31.45 9.02
C LYS A 243 -11.38 -32.77 8.30
N GLN A 244 -10.84 -32.72 7.09
CA GLN A 244 -10.56 -33.91 6.28
C GLN A 244 -9.46 -34.78 6.92
N ALA A 245 -8.42 -34.15 7.48
CA ALA A 245 -7.37 -34.82 8.25
C ALA A 245 -7.91 -35.42 9.57
N ARG A 246 -8.82 -34.74 10.27
CA ARG A 246 -9.52 -35.32 11.43
C ARG A 246 -10.41 -36.51 11.06
N MET A 247 -11.12 -36.43 9.93
CA MET A 247 -11.96 -37.52 9.44
C MET A 247 -11.13 -38.75 9.06
N ILE A 248 -9.93 -38.55 8.49
CA ILE A 248 -8.95 -39.62 8.21
C ILE A 248 -8.39 -40.21 9.52
N ALA A 249 -8.05 -39.36 10.50
CA ALA A 249 -7.53 -39.80 11.80
C ALA A 249 -8.58 -40.55 12.65
N GLU A 250 -9.87 -40.23 12.49
CA GLU A 250 -10.99 -40.88 13.19
C GLU A 250 -11.51 -42.14 12.45
N GLY A 251 -10.88 -42.55 11.35
CA GLY A 251 -11.14 -43.83 10.68
C GLY A 251 -12.51 -43.96 10.02
N ARG A 252 -13.25 -42.87 9.79
CA ARG A 252 -14.56 -42.89 9.11
C ARG A 252 -14.41 -42.54 7.64
N PHE A 253 -13.94 -43.49 6.85
CA PHE A 253 -14.13 -43.41 5.40
C PHE A 253 -15.62 -43.58 5.09
N GLY A 254 -16.23 -42.59 4.45
CA GLY A 254 -17.59 -42.71 3.94
C GLY A 254 -17.66 -43.75 2.81
N PRO A 255 -18.75 -44.53 2.71
CA PRO A 255 -18.89 -45.55 1.68
C PRO A 255 -19.09 -44.85 0.33
N GLY A 256 -18.04 -44.78 -0.48
CA GLY A 256 -18.11 -44.17 -1.82
C GLY A 256 -16.88 -43.39 -2.29
N SER A 257 -15.82 -43.27 -1.49
CA SER A 257 -14.56 -42.69 -1.98
C SER A 257 -13.78 -43.68 -2.85
N GLU A 258 -13.17 -43.21 -3.96
CA GLU A 258 -12.27 -44.00 -4.81
C GLU A 258 -11.14 -44.68 -4.03
N ALA A 259 -10.71 -44.10 -2.90
CA ALA A 259 -9.70 -44.70 -2.02
C ALA A 259 -10.20 -45.98 -1.32
N ALA A 260 -11.50 -46.13 -1.08
CA ALA A 260 -12.08 -47.36 -0.53
C ALA A 260 -12.06 -48.50 -1.57
N ARG A 261 -12.22 -48.17 -2.86
CA ARG A 261 -12.14 -49.16 -3.95
C ARG A 261 -10.71 -49.65 -4.16
N CYS A 262 -9.71 -48.77 -4.05
CA CYS A 262 -8.30 -49.19 -4.11
C CYS A 262 -7.89 -50.06 -2.92
N ALA A 263 -8.40 -49.77 -1.70
CA ALA A 263 -8.10 -50.60 -0.53
C ALA A 263 -8.72 -52.00 -0.62
N GLU A 264 -9.94 -52.10 -1.17
CA GLU A 264 -10.62 -53.38 -1.39
C GLU A 264 -9.92 -54.20 -2.50
N GLU A 265 -9.43 -53.55 -3.56
CA GLU A 265 -8.65 -54.19 -4.62
C GLU A 265 -7.28 -54.69 -4.12
N ASP A 266 -6.59 -53.93 -3.25
CA ASP A 266 -5.31 -54.33 -2.65
C ASP A 266 -5.45 -55.50 -1.65
N GLU A 267 -6.56 -55.57 -0.92
CA GLU A 267 -6.84 -56.66 0.02
C GLU A 267 -7.21 -57.95 -0.72
N VAL A 268 -7.99 -57.85 -1.80
CA VAL A 268 -8.30 -58.98 -2.69
C VAL A 268 -7.03 -59.49 -3.39
N MET A 269 -6.14 -58.61 -3.83
CA MET A 269 -4.88 -58.98 -4.47
C MET A 269 -3.94 -59.70 -3.48
N ARG A 270 -3.85 -59.23 -2.23
CA ARG A 270 -3.07 -59.90 -1.17
C ARG A 270 -3.61 -61.29 -0.83
N ASN A 271 -4.93 -61.42 -0.70
CA ASN A 271 -5.56 -62.71 -0.40
C ASN A 271 -5.40 -63.71 -1.57
N ALA A 272 -5.40 -63.23 -2.82
CA ALA A 272 -5.13 -64.04 -4.00
C ALA A 272 -3.66 -64.52 -4.05
N GLU A 273 -2.70 -63.66 -3.69
CA GLU A 273 -1.29 -64.05 -3.59
C GLU A 273 -1.02 -65.07 -2.47
N GLU A 274 -1.70 -64.93 -1.32
CA GLU A 274 -1.57 -65.86 -0.19
C GLU A 274 -2.19 -67.23 -0.53
N ALA A 275 -3.33 -67.26 -1.23
CA ALA A 275 -3.92 -68.49 -1.75
C ALA A 275 -3.03 -69.18 -2.80
N ALA A 276 -2.37 -68.42 -3.67
CA ALA A 276 -1.43 -68.97 -4.66
C ALA A 276 -0.20 -69.61 -4.00
N ARG A 277 0.33 -69.03 -2.93
CA ARG A 277 1.46 -69.59 -2.17
C ARG A 277 1.12 -70.90 -1.45
N LEU A 278 -0.13 -71.07 -1.02
CA LEU A 278 -0.59 -72.31 -0.39
C LEU A 278 -0.73 -73.46 -1.40
N LEU A 279 -0.96 -73.17 -2.67
CA LEU A 279 -1.05 -74.17 -3.74
C LEU A 279 0.32 -74.63 -4.25
N ASP A 280 1.33 -73.75 -4.24
CA ASP A 280 2.70 -74.07 -4.70
C ASP A 280 3.56 -74.81 -3.65
N GLY A 281 3.13 -74.84 -2.38
CA GLY A 281 3.79 -75.56 -1.28
C GLY A 281 3.44 -77.05 -1.17
N GLY A 282 2.57 -77.58 -2.04
CA GLY A 282 2.02 -78.94 -1.96
C GLY A 282 2.71 -80.00 -2.82
N GLY A 283 4.00 -79.82 -3.15
CA GLY A 283 4.77 -80.75 -3.99
C GLY A 283 6.04 -81.26 -3.31
N SER A 284 5.91 -82.12 -2.29
CA SER A 284 6.98 -82.99 -1.78
C SER A 284 6.39 -84.12 -0.91
N GLU A 285 5.86 -85.14 -1.57
CA GLU A 285 6.10 -86.57 -1.25
C GLU A 285 6.25 -87.33 -2.57
#